data_AF-D8RDE2-F1
#
_entry.id   AF-D8RDE2-F1
#
_cell.length_a   1.000
_cell.length_b   1.000
_cell.length_c   1.000
_cell.angle_alpha   90.00
_cell.angle_beta   90.00
_cell.angle_gamma   90.00
#
_symmetry.space_group_name_H-M   'P 1'
#
loop_
_entity.id
_entity.type
_entity.pdbx_description
1 polymer ?
#
loop_
_entity_poly.entity_id
_entity_poly.type
_entity_poly.pdbx_seq_one_letter_code
_entity_poly.pdbx_strand_id
1 'polypeptide(L)'
;MAGLACSCLALNHHSWGNADGILSAWPSRSLHAHGIASRRVGSSGFSRRDLRFSRWTFACPTPAHAHAQAAPVIHEKNNLVSTNPSSLPPLTRAPASYPECLEIQGGTVLSGHVQISGAKNSALAVLAGALCTNDQVSLRMVPDLHDIRRMFQVLQSVGVRIRREACDIVIDSRHITSVEPCPDVVRKLRASFFVIGALVGRQGEALVPLPGGCNIGARPIDLHVRGLQALGAQVKIRLVMHGKVHARAANGSKLVGGSFCLDYPSVGATETLMMAAALADGKSTLYNVAQEPEVVDLAEFLNSCGANITGAGTKCLSVEGVPRLHGTSFTIIPDRIEAGTFLMAAAITRSSISMSRVVPRHLVAVVSKLQQIGCKIVQTAPDGLEVTCGSRLQSLDVTTLPYPGFPTDLQPQMSSLMTTCCGQSIVEETVFENRMRHVEELQKLRAKIRVSKNLAFISGKDQGSSLYGAPVLATDLRAGAALVLAGMAGEGVTTIEGVSHIDRGYEKLDVKLAKLGAKLTRKACLPSELTL
;
A
#
# COMPACT_ATOMS: atom_id res chain seq x y z
N MET A 1 19.79 24.78 -64.15
CA MET A 1 20.18 23.50 -63.52
C MET A 1 19.02 23.14 -62.60
N ALA A 2 18.06 22.27 -62.95
CA ALA A 2 18.17 20.86 -63.38
C ALA A 2 18.89 20.01 -62.32
N GLY A 3 18.35 18.91 -61.77
CA GLY A 3 17.07 18.17 -61.91
C GLY A 3 17.21 16.86 -61.07
N LEU A 4 16.23 16.02 -60.73
CA LEU A 4 14.79 15.82 -60.99
C LEU A 4 14.12 15.44 -59.63
N ALA A 5 12.81 15.51 -59.31
CA ALA A 5 11.54 15.51 -60.06
C ALA A 5 10.90 14.11 -60.33
N CYS A 6 10.07 13.64 -59.38
CA CYS A 6 8.77 12.92 -59.53
C CYS A 6 8.27 12.53 -58.11
N SER A 7 7.06 12.78 -57.59
CA SER A 7 5.68 12.84 -58.14
C SER A 7 5.06 11.45 -58.39
N CYS A 8 3.78 11.15 -58.10
CA CYS A 8 2.69 11.78 -57.33
C CYS A 8 1.47 10.80 -57.30
N LEU A 9 0.39 11.14 -56.56
CA LEU A 9 -1.02 10.65 -56.73
C LEU A 9 -1.33 9.19 -56.27
N ALA A 10 -2.56 8.82 -55.86
CA ALA A 10 -3.81 9.59 -55.63
C ALA A 10 -4.71 9.00 -54.52
N LEU A 11 -5.70 9.81 -54.13
CA LEU A 11 -6.90 9.51 -53.32
C LEU A 11 -7.68 8.28 -53.79
N ASN A 12 -8.52 7.74 -52.90
CA ASN A 12 -9.86 7.30 -53.32
C ASN A 12 -10.91 7.49 -52.20
N HIS A 13 -12.04 8.10 -52.55
CA HIS A 13 -13.26 8.15 -51.72
C HIS A 13 -14.23 7.07 -52.20
N HIS A 14 -15.02 6.49 -51.29
CA HIS A 14 -16.35 5.97 -51.64
C HIS A 14 -17.29 6.04 -50.44
N SER A 15 -18.60 6.14 -50.71
CA SER A 15 -19.66 6.29 -49.72
C SER A 15 -21.02 5.85 -50.31
N TRP A 16 -22.00 5.66 -49.42
CA TRP A 16 -23.41 5.27 -49.66
C TRP A 16 -23.69 3.78 -50.00
N GLY A 17 -24.76 3.26 -49.38
CA GLY A 17 -25.26 1.89 -49.61
C GLY A 17 -26.05 1.31 -48.42
N ASN A 18 -27.33 1.70 -48.25
CA ASN A 18 -28.25 1.04 -47.33
C ASN A 18 -28.85 -0.23 -47.97
N ALA A 19 -28.99 -1.31 -47.20
CA ALA A 19 -29.98 -2.37 -47.44
C ALA A 19 -30.22 -3.20 -46.16
N ASP A 20 -31.48 -3.52 -45.87
CA ASP A 20 -31.87 -4.43 -44.79
C ASP A 20 -31.85 -5.91 -45.24
N GLY A 21 -31.78 -6.85 -44.28
CA GLY A 21 -32.52 -8.12 -44.43
C GLY A 21 -31.84 -9.45 -44.06
N ILE A 22 -32.44 -10.10 -43.04
CA ILE A 22 -32.82 -11.53 -43.02
C ILE A 22 -31.72 -12.62 -42.82
N LEU A 23 -31.83 -13.28 -41.64
CA LEU A 23 -31.57 -14.70 -41.28
C LEU A 23 -30.60 -15.56 -42.16
N SER A 24 -29.64 -16.28 -41.56
CA SER A 24 -29.90 -17.56 -40.85
C SER A 24 -28.60 -18.27 -40.40
N ALA A 25 -28.72 -19.53 -39.93
CA ALA A 25 -27.67 -20.56 -39.71
C ALA A 25 -26.72 -20.45 -38.49
N TRP A 26 -27.09 -21.21 -37.45
CA TRP A 26 -26.24 -21.82 -36.41
C TRP A 26 -25.39 -23.00 -37.01
N PRO A 27 -24.42 -23.67 -36.30
CA PRO A 27 -24.43 -23.91 -34.85
C PRO A 27 -23.10 -23.95 -34.06
N SER A 28 -23.28 -23.95 -32.74
CA SER A 28 -22.35 -24.34 -31.68
C SER A 28 -21.78 -25.77 -31.82
N ARG A 29 -20.59 -26.02 -31.26
CA ARG A 29 -20.08 -27.36 -30.94
C ARG A 29 -19.98 -27.58 -29.43
N SER A 30 -20.44 -28.74 -28.97
CA SER A 30 -20.22 -29.34 -27.64
C SER A 30 -20.26 -30.87 -27.77
N LEU A 31 -20.20 -31.61 -26.66
CA LEU A 31 -20.00 -33.08 -26.56
C LEU A 31 -18.52 -33.50 -26.79
N HIS A 32 -18.02 -34.61 -26.24
CA HIS A 32 -18.68 -35.70 -25.50
C HIS A 32 -18.04 -35.97 -24.12
N ALA A 33 -18.86 -36.47 -23.19
CA ALA A 33 -18.41 -37.34 -22.10
C ALA A 33 -18.77 -38.79 -22.43
N HIS A 34 -17.94 -39.76 -22.03
CA HIS A 34 -18.23 -41.19 -22.15
C HIS A 34 -18.33 -41.84 -20.77
N GLY A 35 -19.46 -42.51 -20.52
CA GLY A 35 -19.60 -43.55 -19.51
C GLY A 35 -19.98 -44.86 -20.17
N ILE A 36 -19.46 -45.99 -19.67
CA ILE A 36 -19.82 -47.34 -20.10
C ILE A 36 -20.21 -48.16 -18.86
N ALA A 37 -21.18 -49.06 -19.00
CA ALA A 37 -21.99 -49.56 -17.90
C ALA A 37 -21.53 -50.90 -17.28
N SER A 38 -21.83 -51.01 -15.99
CA SER A 38 -22.05 -52.20 -15.15
C SER A 38 -21.95 -53.63 -15.73
N ARG A 39 -21.36 -54.52 -14.93
CA ARG A 39 -21.95 -55.85 -14.62
C ARG A 39 -21.94 -56.11 -13.10
N ARG A 40 -22.91 -56.88 -12.59
CA ARG A 40 -23.03 -57.32 -11.18
C ARG A 40 -22.94 -58.85 -11.08
N VAL A 41 -22.03 -59.37 -10.25
CA VAL A 41 -22.06 -60.62 -9.45
C VAL A 41 -21.02 -60.40 -8.33
N GLY A 42 -21.13 -60.86 -7.07
CA GLY A 42 -22.14 -61.59 -6.31
C GLY A 42 -21.78 -61.53 -4.80
N SER A 43 -22.57 -62.14 -3.91
CA SER A 43 -22.53 -61.84 -2.46
C SER A 43 -21.79 -62.84 -1.55
N SER A 44 -20.83 -62.35 -0.76
CA SER A 44 -20.42 -62.83 0.59
C SER A 44 -19.35 -61.87 1.16
N GLY A 45 -19.06 -61.77 2.47
CA GLY A 45 -19.76 -62.28 3.66
C GLY A 45 -18.96 -62.04 4.95
N PHE A 46 -19.65 -61.74 6.06
CA PHE A 46 -19.20 -61.79 7.46
C PHE A 46 -18.25 -60.74 8.10
N SER A 47 -18.48 -60.59 9.42
CA SER A 47 -17.59 -60.14 10.50
C SER A 47 -17.24 -58.65 10.67
N ARG A 48 -17.97 -57.98 11.57
CA ARG A 48 -17.39 -56.96 12.46
C ARG A 48 -16.52 -57.66 13.52
N ARG A 49 -15.43 -57.01 13.94
CA ARG A 49 -14.84 -57.16 15.29
C ARG A 49 -14.36 -55.81 15.80
N ASP A 50 -14.67 -55.50 17.05
CA ASP A 50 -14.16 -54.34 17.78
C ASP A 50 -12.68 -54.53 18.14
N LEU A 51 -11.96 -53.43 18.39
CA LEU A 51 -10.93 -53.38 19.45
C LEU A 51 -10.58 -51.93 19.87
N ARG A 52 -11.19 -51.52 20.98
CA ARG A 52 -10.69 -50.64 22.06
C ARG A 52 -9.49 -49.72 21.75
N PHE A 53 -9.71 -48.40 21.78
CA PHE A 53 -8.65 -47.43 22.13
C PHE A 53 -8.65 -47.15 23.63
N SER A 54 -7.47 -47.14 24.25
CA SER A 54 -7.28 -46.88 25.69
C SER A 54 -7.15 -45.38 25.99
N ARG A 55 -7.91 -44.90 26.99
CA ARG A 55 -7.68 -43.58 27.59
C ARG A 55 -6.45 -43.63 28.50
N TRP A 56 -5.48 -42.75 28.25
CA TRP A 56 -4.42 -42.45 29.20
C TRP A 56 -4.80 -41.21 30.02
N THR A 57 -5.05 -41.41 31.31
CA THR A 57 -5.27 -40.34 32.30
C THR A 57 -3.99 -40.15 33.11
N PHE A 58 -3.36 -38.98 33.00
CA PHE A 58 -2.28 -38.58 33.91
C PHE A 58 -2.84 -37.75 35.07
N ALA A 59 -2.55 -38.16 36.29
CA ALA A 59 -2.88 -37.44 37.51
C ALA A 59 -1.72 -36.52 37.93
N CYS A 60 -2.02 -35.37 38.52
CA CYS A 60 -1.03 -34.53 39.20
C CYS A 60 -1.08 -34.78 40.72
N PRO A 61 0.04 -35.07 41.38
CA PRO A 61 0.12 -35.11 42.84
C PRO A 61 0.41 -33.71 43.42
N THR A 62 -0.15 -33.43 44.60
CA THR A 62 0.27 -32.32 45.47
C THR A 62 1.16 -32.82 46.61
N PRO A 63 2.08 -31.96 47.11
CA PRO A 63 2.55 -32.02 48.49
C PRO A 63 2.35 -30.69 49.24
N ALA A 64 2.54 -30.69 50.56
CA ALA A 64 2.15 -29.61 51.47
C ALA A 64 3.33 -28.91 52.20
N HIS A 65 3.01 -27.99 53.13
CA HIS A 65 3.89 -27.02 53.78
C HIS A 65 4.90 -27.52 54.86
N ALA A 66 6.02 -26.81 54.99
CA ALA A 66 6.80 -26.42 56.19
C ALA A 66 7.96 -25.48 55.71
N HIS A 67 8.71 -24.65 56.46
CA HIS A 67 8.70 -23.95 57.77
C HIS A 67 9.86 -22.89 57.68
N ALA A 68 10.05 -21.84 58.50
CA ALA A 68 9.25 -21.01 59.42
C ALA A 68 10.15 -19.82 59.91
N GLN A 69 9.65 -18.99 60.86
CA GLN A 69 10.40 -17.99 61.70
C GLN A 69 10.89 -16.67 61.06
N ALA A 70 11.08 -15.55 61.80
CA ALA A 70 10.20 -14.84 62.77
C ALA A 70 10.77 -13.48 63.27
N ALA A 71 9.90 -12.44 63.34
CA ALA A 71 9.94 -11.28 64.28
C ALA A 71 11.13 -10.28 64.23
N PRO A 72 11.09 -9.09 64.90
CA PRO A 72 10.03 -8.49 65.73
C PRO A 72 9.54 -7.09 65.28
N VAL A 73 8.77 -6.39 66.15
CA VAL A 73 8.05 -5.12 65.93
C VAL A 73 8.42 -4.08 67.00
N ILE A 74 8.31 -2.77 66.68
CA ILE A 74 8.28 -1.66 67.66
C ILE A 74 7.10 -0.71 67.36
N HIS A 75 6.60 -0.04 68.40
CA HIS A 75 5.48 0.93 68.44
C HIS A 75 5.77 2.26 67.68
N GLU A 76 4.87 3.25 67.49
CA GLU A 76 3.78 3.70 68.38
C GLU A 76 2.60 4.46 67.68
N LYS A 77 1.59 4.80 68.49
CA LYS A 77 0.34 5.59 68.33
C LYS A 77 0.47 6.80 67.36
N ASN A 78 -0.60 7.37 66.78
CA ASN A 78 -1.84 7.78 67.46
C ASN A 78 -2.99 8.24 66.51
N ASN A 79 -4.16 8.52 67.11
CA ASN A 79 -5.29 9.32 66.62
C ASN A 79 -6.10 8.87 65.37
N LEU A 80 -7.34 8.45 65.65
CA LEU A 80 -8.45 8.46 64.69
C LEU A 80 -8.97 9.89 64.48
N VAL A 81 -9.17 10.31 63.23
CA VAL A 81 -10.02 11.46 62.85
C VAL A 81 -10.87 11.03 61.66
N SER A 82 -12.19 11.24 61.74
CA SER A 82 -13.12 10.96 60.65
C SER A 82 -13.23 12.15 59.70
N THR A 83 -13.07 11.91 58.39
CA THR A 83 -13.35 12.89 57.33
C THR A 83 -14.18 12.24 56.22
N ASN A 84 -15.16 12.99 55.69
CA ASN A 84 -16.14 12.47 54.74
C ASN A 84 -15.52 12.10 53.37
N PRO A 85 -16.05 11.10 52.66
CA PRO A 85 -15.62 10.74 51.31
C PRO A 85 -16.19 11.73 50.26
N SER A 86 -15.83 13.01 50.36
CA SER A 86 -16.45 14.10 49.56
C SER A 86 -15.48 15.21 49.16
N SER A 87 -14.25 14.87 48.77
CA SER A 87 -13.28 15.83 48.18
C SER A 87 -12.11 15.17 47.43
N LEU A 88 -12.39 14.20 46.54
CA LEU A 88 -11.45 13.89 45.46
C LEU A 88 -11.54 15.00 44.41
N PRO A 89 -10.42 15.66 44.03
CA PRO A 89 -10.44 16.59 42.90
C PRO A 89 -10.82 15.81 41.62
N PRO A 90 -11.61 16.40 40.71
CA PRO A 90 -11.99 15.70 39.49
C PRO A 90 -10.73 15.37 38.69
N LEU A 91 -10.51 14.08 38.43
CA LEU A 91 -9.50 13.62 37.48
C LEU A 91 -9.75 14.33 36.15
N THR A 92 -8.86 15.27 35.81
CA THR A 92 -8.87 15.98 34.54
C THR A 92 -8.62 14.95 33.44
N ARG A 93 -9.70 14.41 32.88
CA ARG A 93 -9.66 13.63 31.64
C ARG A 93 -8.85 14.47 30.66
N ALA A 94 -7.74 13.92 30.17
CA ALA A 94 -7.06 14.50 29.02
C ALA A 94 -8.13 14.78 27.95
N PRO A 95 -8.17 16.00 27.36
CA PRO A 95 -9.28 16.41 26.51
C PRO A 95 -9.49 15.35 25.44
N ALA A 96 -10.73 14.86 25.32
CA ALA A 96 -11.05 13.81 24.38
C ALA A 96 -10.64 14.31 22.98
N SER A 97 -9.68 13.61 22.36
CA SER A 97 -9.17 14.00 21.04
C SER A 97 -10.26 13.73 20.02
N TYR A 98 -11.08 14.76 19.79
CA TYR A 98 -12.13 14.77 18.78
C TYR A 98 -11.55 14.33 17.43
N PRO A 99 -12.25 13.48 16.67
CA PRO A 99 -11.78 13.06 15.35
C PRO A 99 -11.66 14.28 14.44
N GLU A 100 -10.55 14.43 13.72
CA GLU A 100 -10.36 15.54 12.81
C GLU A 100 -11.14 15.33 11.50
N CYS A 101 -11.73 16.41 10.97
CA CYS A 101 -12.27 16.46 9.62
C CYS A 101 -11.62 17.59 8.81
N LEU A 102 -11.61 17.43 7.47
CA LEU A 102 -11.22 18.49 6.54
C LEU A 102 -12.49 19.13 5.98
N GLU A 103 -12.67 20.43 6.22
CA GLU A 103 -13.66 21.23 5.50
C GLU A 103 -12.99 21.86 4.27
N ILE A 104 -13.65 21.78 3.11
CA ILE A 104 -13.12 22.27 1.83
C ILE A 104 -14.21 23.08 1.13
N GLN A 105 -13.94 24.36 0.86
CA GLN A 105 -14.78 25.18 -0.02
C GLN A 105 -14.27 25.05 -1.46
N GLY A 106 -15.13 24.55 -2.34
CA GLY A 106 -14.80 24.32 -3.74
C GLY A 106 -14.78 25.60 -4.60
N GLY A 107 -14.51 25.43 -5.90
CA GLY A 107 -14.39 26.54 -6.84
C GLY A 107 -13.09 27.35 -6.67
N THR A 108 -12.01 26.70 -6.23
CA THR A 108 -10.70 27.35 -6.02
C THR A 108 -9.74 27.07 -7.16
N VAL A 109 -8.93 28.09 -7.51
CA VAL A 109 -7.85 28.00 -8.50
C VAL A 109 -6.53 27.87 -7.74
N LEU A 110 -5.72 26.90 -8.12
CA LEU A 110 -4.40 26.63 -7.53
C LEU A 110 -3.30 27.39 -8.29
N SER A 111 -2.28 27.85 -7.56
CA SER A 111 -1.12 28.54 -8.13
C SER A 111 0.14 28.35 -7.28
N GLY A 112 1.32 28.55 -7.89
CA GLY A 112 2.60 28.52 -7.18
C GLY A 112 3.36 27.20 -7.29
N HIS A 113 4.02 26.81 -6.19
CA HIS A 113 4.97 25.68 -6.16
C HIS A 113 4.73 24.75 -4.96
N VAL A 114 4.73 23.44 -5.19
CA VAL A 114 4.63 22.42 -4.13
C VAL A 114 5.90 21.58 -4.00
N GLN A 115 6.33 21.36 -2.76
CA GLN A 115 7.42 20.45 -2.42
C GLN A 115 6.87 19.03 -2.16
N ILE A 116 7.30 18.09 -3.00
CA ILE A 116 6.93 16.67 -2.93
C ILE A 116 7.85 15.95 -1.92
N SER A 117 7.25 15.15 -1.03
CA SER A 117 7.94 14.37 0.00
C SER A 117 8.56 13.08 -0.57
N GLY A 118 9.38 12.38 0.21
CA GLY A 118 9.89 11.06 -0.18
C GLY A 118 8.80 10.00 -0.23
N ALA A 119 9.02 8.98 -1.07
CA ALA A 119 8.08 7.91 -1.36
C ALA A 119 7.79 7.08 -0.11
N LYS A 120 6.55 7.12 0.39
CA LYS A 120 6.14 6.34 1.58
C LYS A 120 6.38 4.85 1.37
N ASN A 121 6.07 4.35 0.17
CA ASN A 121 6.20 2.92 -0.15
C ASN A 121 7.68 2.49 -0.13
N SER A 122 8.59 3.25 -0.75
CA SER A 122 10.04 2.99 -0.65
C SER A 122 10.55 3.13 0.79
N ALA A 123 10.20 4.22 1.49
CA ALA A 123 10.62 4.44 2.85
C ALA A 123 10.24 3.26 3.77
N LEU A 124 9.05 2.66 3.60
CA LEU A 124 8.67 1.44 4.32
C LEU A 124 9.56 0.22 3.97
N ALA A 125 9.92 0.05 2.70
CA ALA A 125 10.80 -1.03 2.25
C ALA A 125 12.26 -0.83 2.73
N VAL A 126 12.84 0.35 2.54
CA VAL A 126 14.19 0.72 2.98
C VAL A 126 14.33 0.69 4.51
N LEU A 127 13.28 1.08 5.25
CA LEU A 127 13.25 0.93 6.72
C LEU A 127 13.30 -0.54 7.16
N ALA A 128 12.65 -1.46 6.43
CA ALA A 128 12.83 -2.89 6.66
C ALA A 128 14.24 -3.36 6.24
N GLY A 129 14.77 -2.84 5.12
CA GLY A 129 16.12 -3.14 4.63
C GLY A 129 17.24 -2.71 5.57
N ALA A 130 17.03 -1.69 6.41
CA ALA A 130 17.98 -1.29 7.45
C ALA A 130 18.18 -2.35 8.55
N LEU A 131 17.34 -3.39 8.61
CA LEU A 131 17.60 -4.59 9.41
C LEU A 131 18.67 -5.50 8.80
N CYS A 132 18.92 -5.46 7.49
CA CYS A 132 19.86 -6.38 6.82
C CYS A 132 21.33 -6.06 7.12
N THR A 133 21.67 -4.82 7.49
CA THR A 133 23.03 -4.41 7.84
C THR A 133 23.35 -4.61 9.31
N ASN A 134 24.62 -4.82 9.65
CA ASN A 134 25.11 -4.80 11.03
C ASN A 134 25.55 -3.41 11.50
N ASP A 135 25.57 -2.40 10.63
CA ASP A 135 26.12 -1.07 10.91
C ASP A 135 25.01 0.01 11.06
N GLN A 136 25.42 1.27 11.25
CA GLN A 136 24.50 2.41 11.30
C GLN A 136 24.15 2.93 9.89
N VAL A 137 22.90 3.33 9.70
CA VAL A 137 22.36 3.91 8.45
C VAL A 137 21.80 5.31 8.73
N SER A 138 22.04 6.26 7.83
CA SER A 138 21.29 7.53 7.80
C SER A 138 20.37 7.59 6.58
N LEU A 139 19.09 7.89 6.79
CA LEU A 139 18.08 8.04 5.75
C LEU A 139 17.57 9.48 5.64
N ARG A 140 17.74 10.08 4.46
CA ARG A 140 17.17 11.37 4.05
C ARG A 140 15.86 11.19 3.31
N MET A 141 15.05 12.25 3.28
CA MET A 141 13.71 12.28 2.63
C MET A 141 12.67 11.30 3.23
N VAL A 142 12.88 10.76 4.44
CA VAL A 142 11.86 9.92 5.09
C VAL A 142 10.62 10.77 5.45
N PRO A 143 9.43 10.49 4.89
CA PRO A 143 8.25 11.35 5.05
C PRO A 143 7.59 11.14 6.42
N ASP A 144 7.11 12.22 7.05
CA ASP A 144 6.55 12.18 8.41
C ASP A 144 5.09 11.71 8.43
N LEU A 145 4.89 10.43 8.16
CA LEU A 145 3.58 9.79 7.97
C LEU A 145 3.23 8.82 9.09
N HIS A 146 1.93 8.65 9.35
CA HIS A 146 1.48 7.77 10.43
C HIS A 146 1.89 6.29 10.21
N ASP A 147 1.92 5.80 8.96
CA ASP A 147 2.42 4.44 8.65
C ASP A 147 3.95 4.31 8.80
N ILE A 148 4.73 5.40 8.63
CA ILE A 148 6.18 5.42 8.86
C ILE A 148 6.48 5.38 10.36
N ARG A 149 5.76 6.16 11.17
CA ARG A 149 5.85 6.12 12.64
C ARG A 149 5.50 4.74 13.19
N ARG A 150 4.55 4.02 12.58
CA ARG A 150 4.28 2.59 12.88
C ARG A 150 5.46 1.68 12.50
N MET A 151 6.14 1.92 11.38
CA MET A 151 7.33 1.13 11.03
C MET A 151 8.48 1.35 12.02
N PHE A 152 8.70 2.57 12.50
CA PHE A 152 9.68 2.82 13.57
C PHE A 152 9.37 1.98 14.83
N GLN A 153 8.09 1.88 15.23
CA GLN A 153 7.66 1.05 16.36
C GLN A 153 7.90 -0.46 16.11
N VAL A 154 7.73 -0.95 14.87
CA VAL A 154 8.06 -2.35 14.50
C VAL A 154 9.57 -2.60 14.68
N LEU A 155 10.41 -1.73 14.13
CA LEU A 155 11.87 -1.84 14.22
C LEU A 155 12.37 -1.74 15.67
N GLN A 156 11.85 -0.79 16.45
CA GLN A 156 12.17 -0.64 17.87
C GLN A 156 11.78 -1.89 18.68
N SER A 157 10.68 -2.58 18.31
CA SER A 157 10.26 -3.82 19.00
C SER A 157 11.19 -5.03 18.78
N VAL A 158 12.10 -4.96 17.79
CA VAL A 158 13.18 -5.95 17.60
C VAL A 158 14.56 -5.44 18.04
N GLY A 159 14.61 -4.32 18.78
CA GLY A 159 15.83 -3.79 19.41
C GLY A 159 16.52 -2.64 18.66
N VAL A 160 16.05 -2.29 17.45
CA VAL A 160 16.66 -1.22 16.63
C VAL A 160 16.50 0.14 17.30
N ARG A 161 17.60 0.87 17.43
CA ARG A 161 17.59 2.25 17.92
C ARG A 161 17.37 3.20 16.74
N ILE A 162 16.38 4.06 16.84
CA ILE A 162 16.05 5.06 15.82
C ILE A 162 16.06 6.43 16.48
N ARG A 163 16.78 7.38 15.88
CA ARG A 163 16.89 8.78 16.33
C ARG A 163 16.82 9.72 15.13
N ARG A 164 16.34 10.94 15.36
CA ARG A 164 16.26 11.99 14.32
C ARG A 164 17.40 12.98 14.53
N GLU A 165 18.21 13.18 13.50
CA GLU A 165 19.34 14.13 13.51
C GLU A 165 19.06 15.21 12.47
N ALA A 166 18.59 16.37 12.93
CA ALA A 166 18.05 17.45 12.07
C ALA A 166 16.99 16.95 11.06
N CYS A 167 17.36 16.81 9.78
CA CYS A 167 16.49 16.34 8.70
C CYS A 167 16.52 14.82 8.49
N ASP A 168 17.49 14.13 9.08
CA ASP A 168 17.82 12.73 8.80
C ASP A 168 17.23 11.79 9.85
N ILE A 169 16.91 10.56 9.44
CA ILE A 169 16.53 9.45 10.33
C ILE A 169 17.71 8.49 10.42
N VAL A 170 18.34 8.45 11.59
CA VAL A 170 19.50 7.62 11.87
C VAL A 170 19.06 6.34 12.59
N ILE A 171 19.48 5.20 12.03
CA ILE A 171 19.03 3.86 12.39
C ILE A 171 20.26 3.04 12.78
N ASP A 172 20.22 2.46 13.98
CA ASP A 172 21.26 1.62 14.53
C ASP A 172 20.66 0.24 14.86
N SER A 173 20.89 -0.70 13.96
CA SER A 173 20.38 -2.08 14.04
C SER A 173 21.47 -3.08 14.47
N ARG A 174 22.61 -2.61 15.03
CA ARG A 174 23.72 -3.46 15.52
C ARG A 174 23.26 -4.59 16.45
N HIS A 175 22.31 -4.28 17.34
CA HIS A 175 21.85 -5.19 18.40
C HIS A 175 20.37 -5.50 18.24
N ILE A 176 20.05 -6.44 17.34
CA ILE A 176 18.71 -7.05 17.31
C ILE A 176 18.53 -7.88 18.59
N THR A 177 17.43 -7.66 19.31
CA THR A 177 17.11 -8.33 20.58
C THR A 177 15.95 -9.31 20.48
N SER A 178 15.24 -9.35 19.36
CA SER A 178 14.13 -10.28 19.10
C SER A 178 13.99 -10.59 17.61
N VAL A 179 13.64 -11.84 17.29
CA VAL A 179 13.21 -12.26 15.95
C VAL A 179 11.67 -12.22 15.78
N GLU A 180 10.93 -11.87 16.83
CA GLU A 180 9.50 -11.55 16.79
C GLU A 180 9.27 -10.03 17.01
N PRO A 181 8.75 -9.30 16.00
CA PRO A 181 8.27 -7.93 16.17
C PRO A 181 6.89 -7.87 16.86
N CYS A 182 6.62 -6.77 17.57
CA CYS A 182 5.42 -6.60 18.39
C CYS A 182 4.09 -6.80 17.59
N PRO A 183 3.25 -7.79 17.95
CA PRO A 183 2.01 -8.09 17.23
C PRO A 183 1.04 -6.91 17.11
N ASP A 184 0.93 -6.08 18.15
CA ASP A 184 -0.03 -4.98 18.18
C ASP A 184 0.37 -3.80 17.30
N VAL A 185 1.62 -3.74 16.85
CA VAL A 185 2.09 -2.78 15.84
C VAL A 185 2.01 -3.41 14.44
N VAL A 186 2.47 -4.66 14.30
CA VAL A 186 2.46 -5.42 13.04
C VAL A 186 1.05 -5.49 12.42
N ARG A 187 0.03 -5.81 13.22
CA ARG A 187 -1.37 -5.85 12.74
C ARG A 187 -1.89 -4.51 12.23
N LYS A 188 -1.35 -3.38 12.72
CA LYS A 188 -1.74 -2.02 12.34
C LYS A 188 -1.03 -1.51 11.07
N LEU A 189 -0.03 -2.20 10.55
CA LEU A 189 0.72 -1.81 9.37
C LEU A 189 1.04 -3.03 8.50
N ARG A 190 0.32 -3.24 7.39
CA ARG A 190 0.57 -4.42 6.54
C ARG A 190 2.01 -4.49 6.00
N ALA A 191 2.65 -3.35 5.72
CA ALA A 191 4.04 -3.28 5.27
C ALA A 191 5.06 -3.76 6.32
N SER A 192 4.67 -3.86 7.61
CA SER A 192 5.53 -4.45 8.65
C SER A 192 5.94 -5.89 8.33
N PHE A 193 5.17 -6.62 7.52
CA PHE A 193 5.50 -7.99 7.12
C PHE A 193 6.83 -8.08 6.35
N PHE A 194 7.28 -6.98 5.72
CA PHE A 194 8.54 -6.92 4.98
C PHE A 194 9.77 -7.27 5.84
N VAL A 195 9.72 -7.02 7.15
CA VAL A 195 10.82 -7.34 8.08
C VAL A 195 11.11 -8.83 8.15
N ILE A 196 10.18 -9.72 7.75
CA ILE A 196 10.42 -11.17 7.75
C ILE A 196 11.62 -11.55 6.88
N GLY A 197 11.80 -10.89 5.73
CA GLY A 197 12.88 -11.18 4.79
C GLY A 197 14.24 -10.76 5.35
N ALA A 198 14.32 -9.55 5.89
CA ALA A 198 15.53 -9.03 6.51
C ALA A 198 15.93 -9.80 7.78
N LEU A 199 14.97 -10.14 8.65
CA LEU A 199 15.21 -10.92 9.86
C LEU A 199 15.69 -12.34 9.52
N VAL A 200 15.01 -13.07 8.65
CA VAL A 200 15.41 -14.46 8.32
C VAL A 200 16.72 -14.50 7.53
N GLY A 201 17.01 -13.50 6.70
CA GLY A 201 18.28 -13.38 5.99
C GLY A 201 19.47 -13.10 6.93
N ARG A 202 19.28 -12.28 7.97
CA ARG A 202 20.37 -11.87 8.89
C ARG A 202 20.52 -12.76 10.13
N GLN A 203 19.41 -13.23 10.70
CA GLN A 203 19.37 -13.99 11.96
C GLN A 203 19.08 -15.48 11.75
N GLY A 204 18.83 -15.92 10.51
CA GLY A 204 18.45 -17.30 10.19
C GLY A 204 17.03 -17.71 10.63
N GLU A 205 16.34 -16.88 11.41
CA GLU A 205 14.99 -17.13 11.95
C GLU A 205 14.17 -15.83 12.06
N ALA A 206 12.86 -15.92 11.83
CA ALA A 206 11.90 -14.82 11.98
C ALA A 206 10.51 -15.37 12.38
N LEU A 207 9.87 -14.74 13.36
CA LEU A 207 8.52 -15.07 13.82
C LEU A 207 7.62 -13.83 13.70
N VAL A 208 7.13 -13.56 12.49
CA VAL A 208 6.37 -12.34 12.19
C VAL A 208 4.87 -12.63 12.26
N PRO A 209 4.09 -11.90 13.09
CA PRO A 209 2.63 -12.02 13.14
C PRO A 209 1.98 -11.75 11.78
N LEU A 210 0.82 -12.37 11.51
CA LEU A 210 0.10 -12.11 10.26
C LEU A 210 -0.29 -10.63 10.17
N PRO A 211 -0.11 -9.98 8.99
CA PRO A 211 -0.54 -8.61 8.80
C PRO A 211 -2.07 -8.53 8.87
N GLY A 212 -2.59 -7.40 9.37
CA GLY A 212 -4.03 -7.16 9.48
C GLY A 212 -4.76 -7.19 8.12
N GLY A 213 -6.07 -7.39 8.18
CA GLY A 213 -6.96 -7.31 7.02
C GLY A 213 -6.89 -5.96 6.31
N CYS A 214 -7.16 -5.94 5.01
CA CYS A 214 -7.08 -4.74 4.18
C CYS A 214 -8.36 -4.56 3.37
N ASN A 215 -9.10 -3.47 3.62
CA ASN A 215 -10.41 -3.21 3.01
C ASN A 215 -10.37 -3.03 1.47
N ILE A 216 -9.18 -2.88 0.89
CA ILE A 216 -8.96 -2.67 -0.55
C ILE A 216 -9.10 -3.99 -1.36
N GLY A 217 -8.95 -5.16 -0.72
CA GLY A 217 -9.12 -6.45 -1.38
C GLY A 217 -8.27 -7.56 -0.78
N ALA A 218 -8.42 -8.78 -1.32
CA ALA A 218 -7.60 -9.93 -0.93
C ALA A 218 -6.12 -9.64 -1.20
N ARG A 219 -5.29 -9.83 -0.18
CA ARG A 219 -3.82 -9.70 -0.27
C ARG A 219 -3.21 -10.87 0.49
N PRO A 220 -3.00 -12.04 -0.14
CA PRO A 220 -2.36 -13.18 0.52
C PRO A 220 -0.88 -12.89 0.83
N ILE A 221 -0.21 -13.85 1.46
CA ILE A 221 1.25 -13.82 1.73
C ILE A 221 1.96 -15.07 1.17
N ASP A 222 1.25 -15.85 0.37
CA ASP A 222 1.67 -17.12 -0.21
C ASP A 222 2.94 -16.99 -1.06
N LEU A 223 3.06 -15.94 -1.88
CA LEU A 223 4.28 -15.68 -2.66
C LEU A 223 5.49 -15.38 -1.78
N HIS A 224 5.31 -14.73 -0.63
CA HIS A 224 6.40 -14.53 0.33
C HIS A 224 6.80 -15.88 0.97
N VAL A 225 5.82 -16.70 1.36
CA VAL A 225 6.04 -18.02 1.98
C VAL A 225 6.74 -18.98 1.01
N ARG A 226 6.23 -19.10 -0.22
CA ARG A 226 6.80 -19.93 -1.29
C ARG A 226 8.18 -19.46 -1.72
N GLY A 227 8.38 -18.15 -1.85
CA GLY A 227 9.69 -17.59 -2.21
C GLY A 227 10.73 -17.83 -1.13
N LEU A 228 10.38 -17.68 0.16
CA LEU A 228 11.30 -18.00 1.26
C LEU A 228 11.61 -19.51 1.31
N GLN A 229 10.62 -20.38 1.01
CA GLN A 229 10.85 -21.82 0.86
C GLN A 229 11.81 -22.14 -0.31
N ALA A 230 11.70 -21.43 -1.43
CA ALA A 230 12.63 -21.55 -2.56
C ALA A 230 14.06 -21.03 -2.25
N LEU A 231 14.22 -20.20 -1.22
CA LEU A 231 15.52 -19.79 -0.64
C LEU A 231 15.94 -20.68 0.55
N GLY A 232 15.34 -21.86 0.70
CA GLY A 232 15.71 -22.84 1.72
C GLY A 232 15.17 -22.58 3.13
N ALA A 233 14.14 -21.74 3.30
CA ALA A 233 13.46 -21.57 4.58
C ALA A 233 12.42 -22.67 4.84
N GLN A 234 12.46 -23.29 6.03
CA GLN A 234 11.28 -23.94 6.60
C GLN A 234 10.30 -22.87 7.07
N VAL A 235 9.17 -22.72 6.37
CA VAL A 235 8.11 -21.76 6.73
C VAL A 235 6.87 -22.48 7.24
N LYS A 236 6.39 -22.11 8.43
CA LYS A 236 5.22 -22.70 9.10
C LYS A 236 4.28 -21.60 9.59
N ILE A 237 3.02 -21.62 9.16
CA ILE A 237 1.98 -20.69 9.64
C ILE A 237 1.34 -21.28 10.90
N ARG A 238 1.56 -20.66 12.06
CA ARG A 238 0.94 -21.06 13.33
C ARG A 238 -0.36 -20.27 13.49
N LEU A 239 -1.52 -20.92 13.33
CA LEU A 239 -2.84 -20.25 13.40
C LEU A 239 -3.33 -19.95 14.83
N VAL A 240 -2.68 -20.53 15.85
CA VAL A 240 -2.99 -20.29 17.27
C VAL A 240 -2.63 -18.85 17.66
N MET A 241 -3.44 -18.23 18.53
CA MET A 241 -3.26 -16.85 19.04
C MET A 241 -3.03 -15.80 17.94
N HIS A 242 -4.04 -15.63 17.07
CA HIS A 242 -4.13 -14.60 16.01
C HIS A 242 -3.21 -14.77 14.79
N GLY A 243 -2.47 -15.88 14.68
CA GLY A 243 -1.70 -16.19 13.48
C GLY A 243 -0.30 -15.56 13.44
N LYS A 244 0.73 -16.40 13.32
CA LYS A 244 2.12 -15.97 13.06
C LYS A 244 2.77 -16.81 11.96
N VAL A 245 3.64 -16.19 11.16
CA VAL A 245 4.51 -16.88 10.19
C VAL A 245 5.85 -17.12 10.85
N HIS A 246 6.23 -18.38 10.99
CA HIS A 246 7.52 -18.79 11.49
C HIS A 246 8.39 -19.24 10.32
N ALA A 247 9.42 -18.47 9.97
CA ALA A 247 10.38 -18.78 8.91
C ALA A 247 11.76 -19.02 9.52
N ARG A 248 12.41 -20.14 9.19
CA ARG A 248 13.76 -20.46 9.64
C ARG A 248 14.57 -21.12 8.53
N ALA A 249 15.84 -20.77 8.38
CA ALA A 249 16.78 -21.47 7.52
C ALA A 249 16.81 -22.99 7.78
N ALA A 250 16.65 -23.81 6.74
CA ALA A 250 16.53 -25.26 6.90
C ALA A 250 17.84 -25.95 7.38
N ASN A 251 19.00 -25.36 7.09
CA ASN A 251 20.31 -25.77 7.61
C ASN A 251 20.57 -25.29 9.05
N GLY A 252 19.66 -24.49 9.62
CA GLY A 252 19.78 -23.94 10.98
C GLY A 252 20.60 -22.65 11.12
N SER A 253 21.20 -22.12 10.04
CA SER A 253 22.08 -20.94 10.07
C SER A 253 21.68 -19.84 9.07
N LYS A 254 21.52 -20.16 7.79
CA LYS A 254 21.35 -19.19 6.70
C LYS A 254 20.43 -19.69 5.59
N LEU A 255 19.75 -18.77 4.92
CA LEU A 255 19.12 -19.06 3.62
C LEU A 255 20.18 -19.45 2.58
N VAL A 256 19.75 -20.15 1.53
CA VAL A 256 20.60 -20.54 0.39
C VAL A 256 20.06 -19.94 -0.90
N GLY A 257 20.95 -19.70 -1.87
CA GLY A 257 20.60 -19.18 -3.18
C GLY A 257 19.63 -20.12 -3.91
N GLY A 258 18.57 -19.54 -4.51
CA GLY A 258 17.52 -20.31 -5.17
C GLY A 258 16.80 -19.56 -6.29
N SER A 259 16.04 -20.29 -7.11
CA SER A 259 15.24 -19.72 -8.19
C SER A 259 13.75 -19.73 -7.84
N PHE A 260 13.06 -18.60 -8.03
CA PHE A 260 11.62 -18.49 -7.78
C PHE A 260 10.93 -17.64 -8.84
N CYS A 261 9.81 -18.11 -9.37
CA CYS A 261 8.94 -17.32 -10.24
C CYS A 261 7.71 -16.88 -9.43
N LEU A 262 7.38 -15.58 -9.48
CA LEU A 262 6.18 -15.04 -8.87
C LEU A 262 5.00 -15.22 -9.85
N ASP A 263 3.87 -15.74 -9.37
CA ASP A 263 2.67 -15.94 -10.21
C ASP A 263 2.12 -14.61 -10.76
N TYR A 264 2.34 -13.51 -10.03
CA TYR A 264 2.08 -12.14 -10.44
C TYR A 264 3.14 -11.19 -9.82
N PRO A 265 3.43 -10.02 -10.43
CA PRO A 265 4.47 -9.10 -9.97
C PRO A 265 4.09 -8.39 -8.66
N SER A 266 4.25 -9.10 -7.55
CA SER A 266 3.97 -8.61 -6.21
C SER A 266 5.15 -7.79 -5.67
N VAL A 267 4.94 -6.48 -5.52
CA VAL A 267 5.91 -5.52 -4.94
C VAL A 267 6.44 -6.04 -3.60
N GLY A 268 5.56 -6.25 -2.62
CA GLY A 268 5.94 -6.68 -1.28
C GLY A 268 6.64 -8.03 -1.22
N ALA A 269 6.31 -8.98 -2.11
CA ALA A 269 7.02 -10.25 -2.20
C ALA A 269 8.41 -10.06 -2.80
N THR A 270 8.52 -9.24 -3.86
CA THR A 270 9.81 -8.89 -4.48
C THR A 270 10.75 -8.25 -3.47
N GLU A 271 10.28 -7.25 -2.72
CA GLU A 271 11.03 -6.56 -1.66
C GLU A 271 11.46 -7.52 -0.54
N THR A 272 10.54 -8.38 -0.06
CA THR A 272 10.83 -9.37 0.98
C THR A 272 11.91 -10.36 0.54
N LEU A 273 11.81 -10.88 -0.69
CA LEU A 273 12.72 -11.89 -1.21
C LEU A 273 14.07 -11.31 -1.63
N MET A 274 14.12 -10.05 -2.08
CA MET A 274 15.36 -9.31 -2.33
C MET A 274 16.17 -9.16 -1.03
N MET A 275 15.54 -8.70 0.06
CA MET A 275 16.21 -8.59 1.37
C MET A 275 16.69 -9.94 1.91
N ALA A 276 15.89 -10.99 1.73
CA ALA A 276 16.23 -12.35 2.15
C ALA A 276 17.41 -12.93 1.36
N ALA A 277 17.42 -12.74 0.04
CA ALA A 277 18.45 -13.23 -0.87
C ALA A 277 19.80 -12.50 -0.71
N ALA A 278 19.79 -11.21 -0.32
CA ALA A 278 21.01 -10.41 -0.18
C ALA A 278 22.01 -10.94 0.86
N LEU A 279 21.58 -11.79 1.80
CA LEU A 279 22.41 -12.42 2.84
C LEU A 279 22.45 -13.96 2.76
N ALA A 280 21.76 -14.55 1.79
CA ALA A 280 21.74 -15.99 1.55
C ALA A 280 23.11 -16.48 1.04
N ASP A 281 23.43 -17.76 1.27
CA ASP A 281 24.64 -18.35 0.71
C ASP A 281 24.42 -18.71 -0.77
N GLY A 282 25.03 -17.93 -1.67
CA GLY A 282 25.06 -18.15 -3.11
C GLY A 282 24.11 -17.28 -3.93
N LYS A 283 23.88 -17.68 -5.19
CA LYS A 283 23.10 -16.90 -6.16
C LYS A 283 21.61 -17.24 -6.13
N SER A 284 20.78 -16.21 -6.05
CA SER A 284 19.32 -16.27 -6.21
C SER A 284 18.87 -15.60 -7.51
N THR A 285 17.80 -16.11 -8.12
CA THR A 285 17.16 -15.49 -9.30
C THR A 285 15.64 -15.46 -9.14
N LEU A 286 15.05 -14.26 -9.18
CA LEU A 286 13.61 -14.05 -9.02
C LEU A 286 13.00 -13.61 -10.36
N TYR A 287 12.02 -14.36 -10.85
CA TYR A 287 11.36 -14.14 -12.14
C TYR A 287 9.94 -13.58 -11.97
N ASN A 288 9.49 -12.77 -12.93
CA ASN A 288 8.21 -12.05 -12.91
C ASN A 288 8.08 -11.13 -11.68
N VAL A 289 9.20 -10.53 -11.27
CA VAL A 289 9.25 -9.56 -10.17
C VAL A 289 8.56 -8.24 -10.50
N ALA A 290 8.21 -7.50 -9.45
CA ALA A 290 7.74 -6.12 -9.56
C ALA A 290 8.84 -5.20 -10.11
N GLN A 291 8.43 -4.20 -10.90
CA GLN A 291 9.32 -3.26 -11.62
C GLN A 291 9.22 -1.83 -11.07
N GLU A 292 8.35 -1.63 -10.08
CA GLU A 292 8.04 -0.38 -9.41
C GLU A 292 9.30 0.37 -8.96
N PRO A 293 9.36 1.72 -9.09
CA PRO A 293 10.52 2.50 -8.68
C PRO A 293 10.94 2.30 -7.21
N GLU A 294 10.00 1.94 -6.33
CA GLU A 294 10.28 1.65 -4.93
C GLU A 294 11.06 0.33 -4.73
N VAL A 295 10.90 -0.64 -5.64
CA VAL A 295 11.72 -1.86 -5.69
C VAL A 295 13.14 -1.54 -6.17
N VAL A 296 13.28 -0.59 -7.10
CA VAL A 296 14.58 -0.10 -7.56
C VAL A 296 15.29 0.65 -6.43
N ASP A 297 14.60 1.53 -5.71
CA ASP A 297 15.15 2.29 -4.58
C ASP A 297 15.62 1.38 -3.43
N LEU A 298 14.91 0.27 -3.15
CA LEU A 298 15.38 -0.77 -2.23
C LEU A 298 16.65 -1.49 -2.73
N ALA A 299 16.74 -1.80 -4.02
CA ALA A 299 17.91 -2.44 -4.60
C ALA A 299 19.13 -1.49 -4.59
N GLU A 300 18.95 -0.22 -4.95
CA GLU A 300 19.98 0.83 -4.87
C GLU A 300 20.43 1.05 -3.41
N PHE A 301 19.50 1.04 -2.45
CA PHE A 301 19.82 1.08 -1.01
C PHE A 301 20.69 -0.11 -0.58
N LEU A 302 20.25 -1.35 -0.85
CA LEU A 302 20.96 -2.56 -0.44
C LEU A 302 22.33 -2.67 -1.14
N ASN A 303 22.44 -2.27 -2.40
CA ASN A 303 23.72 -2.17 -3.10
C ASN A 303 24.64 -1.10 -2.48
N SER A 304 24.10 0.04 -2.01
CA SER A 304 24.88 1.03 -1.25
C SER A 304 25.38 0.50 0.11
N CYS A 305 24.72 -0.52 0.67
CA CYS A 305 25.19 -1.29 1.81
C CYS A 305 26.16 -2.44 1.44
N GLY A 306 26.51 -2.61 0.16
CA GLY A 306 27.44 -3.63 -0.32
C GLY A 306 26.82 -4.94 -0.83
N ALA A 307 25.51 -4.97 -1.13
CA ALA A 307 24.90 -6.13 -1.81
C ALA A 307 25.31 -6.21 -3.30
N ASN A 308 25.13 -7.39 -3.91
CA ASN A 308 25.21 -7.57 -5.36
C ASN A 308 23.83 -7.90 -5.95
N ILE A 309 23.01 -6.88 -6.16
CA ILE A 309 21.65 -6.97 -6.73
C ILE A 309 21.64 -6.34 -8.13
N THR A 310 21.19 -7.10 -9.13
CA THR A 310 21.11 -6.66 -10.53
C THR A 310 19.75 -7.00 -11.15
N GLY A 311 19.34 -6.26 -12.19
CA GLY A 311 18.07 -6.47 -12.89
C GLY A 311 16.84 -5.83 -12.24
N ALA A 312 16.99 -5.07 -11.16
CA ALA A 312 15.90 -4.30 -10.57
C ALA A 312 15.28 -3.33 -11.59
N GLY A 313 13.95 -3.18 -11.58
CA GLY A 313 13.21 -2.45 -12.62
C GLY A 313 12.96 -3.24 -13.91
N THR A 314 13.46 -4.48 -14.00
CA THR A 314 13.10 -5.46 -15.05
C THR A 314 12.30 -6.62 -14.45
N LYS A 315 11.77 -7.53 -15.30
CA LYS A 315 11.05 -8.73 -14.84
C LYS A 315 11.93 -9.85 -14.25
N CYS A 316 13.25 -9.66 -14.16
CA CYS A 316 14.18 -10.66 -13.62
C CYS A 316 15.19 -9.99 -12.68
N LEU A 317 15.20 -10.40 -11.41
CA LEU A 317 16.16 -9.95 -10.40
C LEU A 317 17.20 -11.04 -10.15
N SER A 318 18.48 -10.70 -10.28
CA SER A 318 19.60 -11.57 -9.91
C SER A 318 20.27 -11.02 -8.66
N VAL A 319 20.34 -11.82 -7.60
CA VAL A 319 20.97 -11.44 -6.32
C VAL A 319 22.06 -12.45 -6.00
N GLU A 320 23.29 -11.99 -5.87
CA GLU A 320 24.37 -12.79 -5.29
C GLU A 320 24.52 -12.38 -3.82
N GLY A 321 24.23 -13.32 -2.91
CA GLY A 321 24.17 -13.05 -1.48
C GLY A 321 25.57 -12.86 -0.87
N VAL A 322 25.70 -11.87 0.00
CA VAL A 322 26.99 -11.45 0.57
C VAL A 322 27.09 -11.82 2.06
N PRO A 323 28.31 -12.05 2.61
CA PRO A 323 28.48 -12.49 3.99
C PRO A 323 28.12 -11.42 5.04
N ARG A 324 28.10 -10.14 4.66
CA ARG A 324 27.74 -8.99 5.49
C ARG A 324 27.28 -7.82 4.64
N LEU A 325 26.44 -6.96 5.21
CA LEU A 325 26.12 -5.64 4.68
C LEU A 325 26.61 -4.56 5.66
N HIS A 326 26.85 -3.37 5.11
CA HIS A 326 27.55 -2.24 5.74
C HIS A 326 26.64 -1.03 5.97
N GLY A 327 27.17 0.01 6.63
CA GLY A 327 26.48 1.28 6.87
C GLY A 327 26.49 2.19 5.64
N THR A 328 25.47 3.04 5.51
CA THR A 328 25.30 3.93 4.34
C THR A 328 24.58 5.23 4.71
N SER A 329 24.71 6.27 3.87
CA SER A 329 23.83 7.43 3.85
C SER A 329 23.02 7.43 2.56
N PHE A 330 21.70 7.24 2.69
CA PHE A 330 20.79 7.06 1.57
C PHE A 330 19.70 8.13 1.55
N THR A 331 19.05 8.32 0.40
CA THR A 331 18.00 9.34 0.21
C THR A 331 16.84 8.72 -0.53
N ILE A 332 15.68 8.60 0.13
CA ILE A 332 14.47 8.01 -0.47
C ILE A 332 14.03 8.82 -1.70
N ILE A 333 13.66 8.15 -2.80
CA ILE A 333 13.13 8.82 -4.01
C ILE A 333 11.85 9.63 -3.71
N PRO A 334 11.50 10.67 -4.48
CA PRO A 334 10.24 11.39 -4.30
C PRO A 334 8.98 10.55 -4.54
N ASP A 335 7.89 10.83 -3.83
CA ASP A 335 6.63 10.08 -3.93
C ASP A 335 5.89 10.39 -5.24
N ARG A 336 5.97 9.47 -6.21
CA ARG A 336 5.26 9.53 -7.49
C ARG A 336 3.73 9.55 -7.36
N ILE A 337 3.16 9.07 -6.25
CA ILE A 337 1.72 9.08 -6.01
C ILE A 337 1.29 10.42 -5.39
N GLU A 338 2.12 11.04 -4.56
CA GLU A 338 1.91 12.45 -4.16
C GLU A 338 2.04 13.38 -5.37
N ALA A 339 3.11 13.27 -6.16
CA ALA A 339 3.29 14.07 -7.38
C ALA A 339 2.12 13.89 -8.37
N GLY A 340 1.71 12.65 -8.65
CA GLY A 340 0.53 12.36 -9.48
C GLY A 340 -0.77 12.94 -8.92
N THR A 341 -0.92 12.98 -7.60
CA THR A 341 -2.08 13.60 -6.93
C THR A 341 -2.07 15.13 -7.07
N PHE A 342 -0.91 15.80 -6.99
CA PHE A 342 -0.82 17.24 -7.26
C PHE A 342 -1.00 17.59 -8.75
N LEU A 343 -0.52 16.75 -9.67
CA LEU A 343 -0.82 16.90 -11.11
C LEU A 343 -2.33 16.82 -11.37
N MET A 344 -3.03 15.89 -10.71
CA MET A 344 -4.49 15.77 -10.78
C MET A 344 -5.22 16.90 -10.03
N ALA A 345 -4.64 17.44 -8.95
CA ALA A 345 -5.19 18.60 -8.26
C ALA A 345 -5.22 19.82 -9.19
N ALA A 346 -4.13 20.11 -9.91
CA ALA A 346 -4.11 21.17 -10.91
C ALA A 346 -5.04 20.90 -12.10
N ALA A 347 -5.18 19.64 -12.53
CA ALA A 347 -6.11 19.25 -13.59
C ALA A 347 -7.57 19.48 -13.17
N ILE A 348 -7.97 19.02 -11.98
CA ILE A 348 -9.38 19.10 -11.55
C ILE A 348 -9.82 20.54 -11.26
N THR A 349 -8.91 21.40 -10.78
CA THR A 349 -9.13 22.84 -10.54
C THR A 349 -8.79 23.72 -11.75
N ARG A 350 -8.52 23.14 -12.94
CA ARG A 350 -8.22 23.86 -14.20
C ARG A 350 -7.15 24.95 -14.04
N SER A 351 -6.08 24.59 -13.32
CA SER A 351 -5.09 25.51 -12.74
C SER A 351 -3.69 25.32 -13.34
N SER A 352 -2.72 26.13 -12.88
CA SER A 352 -1.31 26.00 -13.26
C SER A 352 -0.41 25.99 -12.02
N ILE A 353 0.35 24.91 -11.81
CA ILE A 353 1.29 24.78 -10.69
C ILE A 353 2.62 24.16 -11.13
N SER A 354 3.67 24.44 -10.37
CA SER A 354 4.96 23.76 -10.49
C SER A 354 5.21 22.86 -9.27
N MET A 355 6.05 21.83 -9.44
CA MET A 355 6.42 20.91 -8.38
C MET A 355 7.86 20.40 -8.51
N SER A 356 8.51 20.24 -7.38
CA SER A 356 9.79 19.53 -7.21
C SER A 356 9.80 18.91 -5.79
N ARG A 357 10.66 17.97 -5.44
CA ARG A 357 11.48 17.15 -6.33
C ARG A 357 10.61 16.06 -6.93
N VAL A 358 10.73 15.80 -8.21
CA VAL A 358 10.02 14.71 -8.90
C VAL A 358 10.98 13.97 -9.80
N VAL A 359 10.67 12.72 -10.14
CA VAL A 359 11.47 11.93 -11.09
C VAL A 359 10.55 11.59 -12.26
N PRO A 360 10.56 12.38 -13.36
CA PRO A 360 9.54 12.29 -14.43
C PRO A 360 9.41 10.90 -15.05
N ARG A 361 10.51 10.14 -15.15
CA ARG A 361 10.50 8.73 -15.60
C ARG A 361 9.61 7.81 -14.76
N HIS A 362 9.36 8.12 -13.48
CA HIS A 362 8.48 7.35 -12.59
C HIS A 362 6.97 7.70 -12.77
N LEU A 363 6.67 8.70 -13.60
CA LEU A 363 5.33 9.27 -13.81
C LEU A 363 4.80 9.10 -15.25
N VAL A 364 5.55 8.44 -16.14
CA VAL A 364 5.29 8.41 -17.61
C VAL A 364 3.84 8.08 -17.97
N ALA A 365 3.26 7.01 -17.42
CA ALA A 365 1.87 6.63 -17.69
C ALA A 365 0.84 7.68 -17.19
N VAL A 366 1.14 8.36 -16.08
CA VAL A 366 0.29 9.41 -15.48
C VAL A 366 0.35 10.68 -16.32
N VAL A 367 1.57 11.13 -16.67
CA VAL A 367 1.81 12.30 -17.52
C VAL A 367 1.19 12.10 -18.90
N SER A 368 1.39 10.93 -19.51
CA SER A 368 0.78 10.60 -20.81
C SER A 368 -0.74 10.66 -20.78
N LYS A 369 -1.39 10.10 -19.75
CA LYS A 369 -2.86 10.18 -19.59
C LYS A 369 -3.34 11.61 -19.32
N LEU A 370 -2.61 12.40 -18.53
CA LEU A 370 -2.97 13.81 -18.31
C LEU A 370 -2.75 14.67 -19.57
N GLN A 371 -1.76 14.37 -20.39
CA GLN A 371 -1.57 15.01 -21.70
C GLN A 371 -2.70 14.63 -22.67
N GLN A 372 -3.16 13.37 -22.69
CA GLN A 372 -4.28 12.91 -23.52
C GLN A 372 -5.60 13.65 -23.22
N ILE A 373 -5.85 14.08 -21.98
CA ILE A 373 -7.06 14.87 -21.64
C ILE A 373 -6.93 16.37 -21.93
N GLY A 374 -5.73 16.85 -22.31
CA GLY A 374 -5.47 18.26 -22.63
C GLY A 374 -4.66 19.05 -21.59
N CYS A 375 -4.01 18.40 -20.61
CA CYS A 375 -3.08 19.09 -19.71
C CYS A 375 -1.72 19.28 -20.39
N LYS A 376 -1.22 20.51 -20.45
CA LYS A 376 0.17 20.78 -20.84
C LYS A 376 1.07 20.50 -19.65
N ILE A 377 1.84 19.42 -19.71
CA ILE A 377 2.87 19.08 -18.71
C ILE A 377 4.24 19.24 -19.36
N VAL A 378 5.13 20.02 -18.73
CA VAL A 378 6.51 20.26 -19.17
C VAL A 378 7.51 19.98 -18.06
N GLN A 379 8.71 19.54 -18.42
CA GLN A 379 9.82 19.40 -17.49
C GLN A 379 10.62 20.71 -17.46
N THR A 380 10.69 21.35 -16.29
CA THR A 380 11.34 22.66 -16.10
C THR A 380 12.74 22.55 -15.51
N ALA A 381 13.04 21.43 -14.84
CA ALA A 381 14.35 21.10 -14.26
C ALA A 381 14.56 19.57 -14.27
N PRO A 382 15.77 19.04 -14.03
CA PRO A 382 16.00 17.59 -13.92
C PRO A 382 15.06 16.88 -12.93
N ASP A 383 14.67 17.57 -11.85
CA ASP A 383 13.73 17.12 -10.82
C ASP A 383 12.46 17.98 -10.70
N GLY A 384 12.12 18.76 -11.75
CA GLY A 384 11.01 19.72 -11.74
C GLY A 384 10.00 19.52 -12.87
N LEU A 385 8.71 19.52 -12.53
CA LEU A 385 7.59 19.53 -13.48
C LEU A 385 6.74 20.77 -13.28
N GLU A 386 6.17 21.28 -14.38
CA GLU A 386 5.08 22.26 -14.39
C GLU A 386 3.90 21.69 -15.16
N VAL A 387 2.69 21.96 -14.67
CA VAL A 387 1.43 21.56 -15.30
C VAL A 387 0.53 22.77 -15.45
N THR A 388 -0.01 22.97 -16.66
CA THR A 388 -1.00 23.99 -17.01
C THR A 388 -2.20 23.31 -17.67
N CYS A 389 -3.40 23.56 -17.17
CA CYS A 389 -4.61 22.88 -17.65
C CYS A 389 -5.56 23.83 -18.37
N GLY A 390 -5.99 23.47 -19.58
CA GLY A 390 -7.02 24.22 -20.32
C GLY A 390 -8.39 24.12 -19.64
N SER A 391 -9.28 25.09 -19.90
CA SER A 391 -10.62 25.15 -19.30
C SER A 391 -11.48 23.91 -19.58
N ARG A 392 -11.36 23.33 -20.78
CA ARG A 392 -12.04 22.09 -21.19
C ARG A 392 -11.03 20.94 -21.32
N LEU A 393 -11.11 19.98 -20.41
CA LEU A 393 -10.41 18.69 -20.49
C LEU A 393 -11.38 17.61 -20.99
N GLN A 394 -10.88 16.63 -21.74
CA GLN A 394 -11.68 15.49 -22.22
C GLN A 394 -11.63 14.32 -21.23
N SER A 395 -12.65 13.46 -21.24
CA SER A 395 -12.67 12.19 -20.53
C SER A 395 -11.89 11.13 -21.33
N LEU A 396 -11.33 10.12 -20.65
CA LEU A 396 -10.69 8.97 -21.30
C LEU A 396 -10.74 7.71 -20.45
N ASP A 397 -10.51 6.55 -21.08
CA ASP A 397 -10.50 5.26 -20.40
C ASP A 397 -9.15 4.96 -19.74
N VAL A 398 -9.21 4.34 -18.55
CA VAL A 398 -8.03 4.04 -17.71
C VAL A 398 -8.14 2.65 -17.11
N THR A 399 -7.42 1.69 -17.72
CA THR A 399 -7.11 0.40 -17.09
C THR A 399 -5.86 0.55 -16.22
N THR A 400 -5.96 0.23 -14.93
CA THR A 400 -4.81 0.14 -14.02
C THR A 400 -3.95 -1.07 -14.37
N LEU A 401 -2.64 -0.99 -14.15
CA LEU A 401 -1.70 -2.09 -14.36
C LEU A 401 -0.53 -2.01 -13.36
N PRO A 402 0.26 -3.09 -13.17
CA PRO A 402 1.59 -3.02 -12.57
C PRO A 402 2.51 -2.06 -13.34
N TYR A 403 3.54 -1.53 -12.68
CA TYR A 403 4.49 -0.61 -13.30
C TYR A 403 5.23 -1.26 -14.49
N PRO A 404 5.43 -0.55 -15.62
CA PRO A 404 5.26 0.89 -15.85
C PRO A 404 3.86 1.36 -16.27
N GLY A 405 2.83 0.52 -16.13
CA GLY A 405 1.44 0.89 -16.44
C GLY A 405 0.81 1.90 -15.47
N PHE A 406 -0.47 2.23 -15.68
CA PHE A 406 -1.14 3.24 -14.87
C PHE A 406 -1.38 2.73 -13.43
N PRO A 407 -0.89 3.42 -12.39
CA PRO A 407 -0.91 2.86 -11.04
C PRO A 407 -2.30 2.94 -10.41
N THR A 408 -2.78 1.80 -9.90
CA THR A 408 -3.96 1.68 -9.02
C THR A 408 -3.96 2.68 -7.84
N ASP A 409 -2.79 3.12 -7.37
CA ASP A 409 -2.67 4.10 -6.29
C ASP A 409 -3.03 5.56 -6.68
N LEU A 410 -3.26 5.84 -7.97
CA LEU A 410 -3.83 7.08 -8.49
C LEU A 410 -5.22 6.88 -9.13
N GLN A 411 -5.75 5.66 -9.13
CA GLN A 411 -7.04 5.34 -9.75
C GLN A 411 -8.20 6.13 -9.13
N PRO A 412 -8.32 6.27 -7.78
CA PRO A 412 -9.40 7.07 -7.19
C PRO A 412 -9.34 8.55 -7.58
N GLN A 413 -8.15 9.15 -7.58
CA GLN A 413 -7.92 10.55 -7.93
C GLN A 413 -8.23 10.81 -9.41
N MET A 414 -7.92 9.85 -10.28
CA MET A 414 -8.29 9.89 -11.70
C MET A 414 -9.82 9.73 -11.88
N SER A 415 -10.49 8.86 -11.12
CA SER A 415 -11.96 8.78 -11.11
C SER A 415 -12.58 10.14 -10.77
N SER A 416 -12.12 10.81 -9.72
CA SER A 416 -12.59 12.17 -9.38
C SER A 416 -12.39 13.15 -10.53
N LEU A 417 -11.21 13.16 -11.15
CA LEU A 417 -10.90 14.04 -12.27
C LEU A 417 -11.87 13.84 -13.46
N MET A 418 -12.15 12.58 -13.83
CA MET A 418 -13.06 12.25 -14.94
C MET A 418 -14.48 12.79 -14.75
N THR A 419 -14.99 12.87 -13.52
CA THR A 419 -16.32 13.44 -13.24
C THR A 419 -16.45 14.91 -13.66
N THR A 420 -15.33 15.62 -13.84
CA THR A 420 -15.28 17.03 -14.25
C THR A 420 -15.01 17.24 -15.75
N CYS A 421 -14.53 16.20 -16.44
CA CYS A 421 -14.10 16.28 -17.84
C CYS A 421 -15.30 16.22 -18.82
N CYS A 422 -15.05 16.37 -20.12
CA CYS A 422 -16.06 16.28 -21.17
C CYS A 422 -16.16 14.87 -21.78
N GLY A 423 -17.38 14.34 -21.92
CA GLY A 423 -17.64 12.98 -22.39
C GLY A 423 -17.70 11.94 -21.28
N GLN A 424 -17.85 10.67 -21.67
CA GLN A 424 -17.88 9.51 -20.77
C GLN A 424 -16.49 8.85 -20.67
N SER A 425 -16.29 8.02 -19.66
CA SER A 425 -15.05 7.24 -19.44
C SER A 425 -15.31 5.96 -18.67
N ILE A 426 -14.44 4.98 -18.85
CA ILE A 426 -14.40 3.72 -18.12
C ILE A 426 -13.07 3.65 -17.35
N VAL A 427 -13.15 3.48 -16.04
CA VAL A 427 -11.99 3.21 -15.18
C VAL A 427 -12.04 1.76 -14.74
N GLU A 428 -11.03 0.99 -15.11
CA GLU A 428 -10.90 -0.45 -14.85
C GLU A 428 -9.78 -0.71 -13.84
N GLU A 429 -10.11 -1.41 -12.75
CA GLU A 429 -9.16 -1.87 -11.75
C GLU A 429 -8.80 -3.33 -12.00
N THR A 430 -7.50 -3.66 -12.08
CA THR A 430 -7.01 -5.04 -12.35
C THR A 430 -6.01 -5.54 -11.31
N VAL A 431 -5.63 -4.69 -10.35
CA VAL A 431 -4.64 -5.00 -9.31
C VAL A 431 -5.32 -5.30 -7.97
N PHE A 432 -6.45 -4.64 -7.67
CA PHE A 432 -7.24 -4.86 -6.45
C PHE A 432 -8.75 -4.85 -6.70
N GLU A 433 -9.35 -6.03 -6.83
CA GLU A 433 -10.78 -6.30 -7.13
C GLU A 433 -11.82 -5.40 -6.43
N ASN A 434 -11.52 -4.91 -5.21
CA ASN A 434 -12.46 -4.17 -4.36
C ASN A 434 -12.11 -2.67 -4.20
N ARG A 435 -11.27 -2.09 -5.07
CA ARG A 435 -10.83 -0.69 -4.97
C ARG A 435 -11.85 0.37 -5.42
N MET A 436 -13.12 0.02 -5.63
CA MET A 436 -14.14 1.00 -6.09
C MET A 436 -14.91 1.72 -4.96
N ARG A 437 -14.56 1.50 -3.68
CA ARG A 437 -15.32 2.04 -2.53
C ARG A 437 -15.41 3.58 -2.46
N HIS A 438 -14.47 4.31 -3.08
CA HIS A 438 -14.54 5.78 -3.17
C HIS A 438 -15.71 6.27 -4.02
N VAL A 439 -16.29 5.42 -4.89
CA VAL A 439 -17.39 5.80 -5.78
C VAL A 439 -18.66 6.13 -5.01
N GLU A 440 -18.98 5.41 -3.93
CA GLU A 440 -20.15 5.68 -3.08
C GLU A 440 -20.07 7.08 -2.45
N GLU A 441 -18.88 7.48 -2.01
CA GLU A 441 -18.61 8.81 -1.44
C GLU A 441 -18.61 9.91 -2.52
N LEU A 442 -18.11 9.63 -3.73
CA LEU A 442 -18.24 10.54 -4.88
C LEU A 442 -19.71 10.71 -5.33
N GLN A 443 -20.54 9.66 -5.23
CA GLN A 443 -21.98 9.74 -5.52
C GLN A 443 -22.72 10.63 -4.51
N LYS A 444 -22.29 10.70 -3.23
CA LYS A 444 -22.81 11.70 -2.27
C LYS A 444 -22.49 13.13 -2.71
N LEU A 445 -21.32 13.35 -3.32
CA LEU A 445 -20.96 14.61 -4.00
C LEU A 445 -21.67 14.79 -5.36
N ARG A 446 -22.71 14.01 -5.66
CA ARG A 446 -23.50 13.99 -6.92
C ARG A 446 -22.73 13.60 -8.19
N ALA A 447 -21.56 12.96 -8.07
CA ALA A 447 -20.86 12.41 -9.23
C ALA A 447 -21.69 11.32 -9.93
N LYS A 448 -21.86 11.42 -11.25
CA LYS A 448 -22.59 10.41 -12.04
C LYS A 448 -21.67 9.23 -12.40
N ILE A 449 -21.55 8.27 -11.48
CA ILE A 449 -20.75 7.06 -11.65
C ILE A 449 -21.64 5.81 -11.48
N ARG A 450 -21.42 4.78 -12.30
CA ARG A 450 -22.00 3.43 -12.12
C ARG A 450 -20.87 2.40 -12.03
N VAL A 451 -20.96 1.45 -11.10
CA VAL A 451 -19.95 0.39 -10.93
C VAL A 451 -20.53 -0.95 -11.38
N SER A 452 -19.72 -1.74 -12.08
CA SER A 452 -19.99 -3.15 -12.37
C SER A 452 -18.70 -3.96 -12.15
N LYS A 453 -18.67 -4.75 -11.07
CA LYS A 453 -17.45 -5.43 -10.59
C LYS A 453 -16.28 -4.43 -10.43
N ASN A 454 -15.25 -4.57 -11.27
CA ASN A 454 -14.02 -3.78 -11.28
C ASN A 454 -14.03 -2.63 -12.31
N LEU A 455 -15.17 -2.38 -12.98
CA LEU A 455 -15.36 -1.29 -13.94
C LEU A 455 -16.21 -0.17 -13.32
N ALA A 456 -15.72 1.07 -13.39
CA ALA A 456 -16.47 2.27 -13.05
C ALA A 456 -16.74 3.10 -14.32
N PHE A 457 -18.01 3.20 -14.71
CA PHE A 457 -18.49 4.02 -15.82
C PHE A 457 -18.79 5.42 -15.29
N ILE A 458 -18.03 6.42 -15.75
CA ILE A 458 -18.06 7.79 -15.25
C ILE A 458 -18.59 8.71 -16.36
N SER A 459 -19.69 9.40 -16.05
CA SER A 459 -20.20 10.51 -16.86
C SER A 459 -19.50 11.81 -16.46
N GLY A 460 -18.98 12.54 -17.44
CA GLY A 460 -18.35 13.85 -17.24
C GLY A 460 -19.34 15.01 -17.02
N LYS A 461 -18.80 16.23 -16.99
CA LYS A 461 -19.52 17.47 -16.69
C LYS A 461 -20.59 17.81 -17.73
N ASP A 462 -20.30 17.63 -19.03
CA ASP A 462 -21.29 17.82 -20.10
C ASP A 462 -22.35 16.70 -20.18
N GLN A 463 -22.10 15.56 -19.53
CA GLN A 463 -23.10 14.52 -19.25
C GLN A 463 -23.90 14.83 -17.96
N GLY A 464 -23.78 16.06 -17.44
CA GLY A 464 -24.46 16.58 -16.27
C GLY A 464 -23.98 15.97 -14.96
N SER A 465 -22.71 15.57 -14.85
CA SER A 465 -22.06 15.33 -13.56
C SER A 465 -21.61 16.67 -12.98
N SER A 466 -22.28 17.14 -11.93
CA SER A 466 -21.92 18.36 -11.22
C SER A 466 -21.60 18.01 -9.78
N LEU A 467 -20.35 18.26 -9.36
CA LEU A 467 -19.92 18.01 -8.00
C LEU A 467 -20.51 19.05 -7.04
N TYR A 468 -21.15 18.60 -5.96
CA TYR A 468 -21.72 19.44 -4.91
C TYR A 468 -21.20 19.01 -3.55
N GLY A 469 -20.90 19.99 -2.69
CA GLY A 469 -20.38 19.75 -1.35
C GLY A 469 -21.36 19.02 -0.43
N ALA A 470 -20.87 17.98 0.25
CA ALA A 470 -21.60 17.20 1.25
C ALA A 470 -20.63 16.59 2.29
N PRO A 471 -21.14 16.01 3.39
CA PRO A 471 -20.35 15.14 4.27
C PRO A 471 -19.98 13.82 3.58
N VAL A 472 -18.71 13.43 3.65
CA VAL A 472 -18.15 12.20 3.05
C VAL A 472 -17.07 11.57 3.94
N LEU A 473 -16.81 10.27 3.79
CA LEU A 473 -15.90 9.50 4.64
C LEU A 473 -14.66 8.97 3.88
N ALA A 474 -13.46 9.33 4.32
CA ALA A 474 -12.21 8.80 3.77
C ALA A 474 -11.96 7.34 4.24
N THR A 475 -12.42 6.36 3.45
CA THR A 475 -12.32 4.93 3.78
C THR A 475 -10.92 4.32 3.55
N ASP A 476 -10.10 4.89 2.67
CA ASP A 476 -8.66 4.58 2.52
C ASP A 476 -7.83 5.81 2.16
N LEU A 477 -6.49 5.68 2.25
CA LEU A 477 -5.55 6.78 2.04
C LEU A 477 -5.66 7.47 0.66
N ARG A 478 -5.90 6.72 -0.43
CA ARG A 478 -6.01 7.28 -1.79
C ARG A 478 -7.45 7.70 -2.09
N ALA A 479 -8.44 6.96 -1.60
CA ALA A 479 -9.85 7.37 -1.61
C ALA A 479 -10.06 8.74 -0.94
N GLY A 480 -9.47 8.97 0.24
CA GLY A 480 -9.58 10.26 0.94
C GLY A 480 -8.99 11.43 0.14
N ALA A 481 -7.84 11.23 -0.52
CA ALA A 481 -7.29 12.25 -1.41
C ALA A 481 -8.16 12.49 -2.67
N ALA A 482 -8.80 11.46 -3.21
CA ALA A 482 -9.76 11.60 -4.30
C ALA A 482 -10.98 12.46 -3.91
N LEU A 483 -11.46 12.33 -2.66
CA LEU A 483 -12.50 13.18 -2.10
C LEU A 483 -12.03 14.62 -1.86
N VAL A 484 -10.77 14.82 -1.44
CA VAL A 484 -10.14 16.15 -1.36
C VAL A 484 -10.12 16.82 -2.75
N LEU A 485 -9.74 16.09 -3.80
CA LEU A 485 -9.75 16.59 -5.18
C LEU A 485 -11.17 16.98 -5.63
N ALA A 486 -12.15 16.09 -5.41
CA ALA A 486 -13.54 16.35 -5.78
C ALA A 486 -14.13 17.56 -5.01
N GLY A 487 -13.82 17.70 -3.71
CA GLY A 487 -14.27 18.81 -2.88
C GLY A 487 -13.74 20.17 -3.33
N MET A 488 -12.50 20.26 -3.83
CA MET A 488 -11.95 21.51 -4.39
C MET A 488 -12.63 21.92 -5.71
N ALA A 489 -13.14 20.96 -6.47
CA ALA A 489 -13.73 21.18 -7.79
C ALA A 489 -15.27 21.34 -7.80
N GLY A 490 -15.93 21.01 -6.69
CA GLY A 490 -17.39 21.11 -6.55
C GLY A 490 -17.91 22.50 -6.16
N GLU A 491 -19.23 22.64 -6.15
CA GLU A 491 -19.94 23.82 -5.67
C GLU A 491 -20.31 23.65 -4.18
N GLY A 492 -20.06 24.67 -3.36
CA GLY A 492 -20.37 24.66 -1.92
C GLY A 492 -19.20 24.18 -1.04
N VAL A 493 -19.52 23.45 0.02
CA VAL A 493 -18.56 23.02 1.07
C VAL A 493 -18.65 21.51 1.29
N THR A 494 -17.52 20.82 1.14
CA THR A 494 -17.37 19.39 1.44
C THR A 494 -16.77 19.22 2.83
N THR A 495 -17.30 18.30 3.65
CA THR A 495 -16.68 17.88 4.91
C THR A 495 -16.20 16.45 4.78
N ILE A 496 -14.90 16.21 4.97
CA ILE A 496 -14.28 14.88 4.85
C ILE A 496 -13.91 14.36 6.25
N GLU A 497 -14.60 13.34 6.69
CA GLU A 497 -14.28 12.57 7.90
C GLU A 497 -13.23 11.48 7.61
N GLY A 498 -12.65 10.90 8.67
CA GLY A 498 -11.67 9.81 8.53
C GLY A 498 -10.28 10.27 8.07
N VAL A 499 -9.91 11.54 8.30
CA VAL A 499 -8.66 12.16 7.82
C VAL A 499 -7.40 11.39 8.24
N SER A 500 -7.45 10.65 9.34
CA SER A 500 -6.40 9.71 9.77
C SER A 500 -6.08 8.60 8.76
N HIS A 501 -6.92 8.36 7.75
CA HIS A 501 -6.60 7.53 6.58
C HIS A 501 -5.72 8.30 5.58
N ILE A 502 -5.98 9.59 5.33
CA ILE A 502 -5.19 10.46 4.45
C ILE A 502 -3.78 10.68 5.03
N ASP A 503 -3.67 10.90 6.34
CA ASP A 503 -2.39 11.13 7.06
C ASP A 503 -1.47 9.88 7.13
N ARG A 504 -1.93 8.74 6.58
CA ARG A 504 -1.12 7.53 6.33
C ARG A 504 -0.53 7.48 4.91
N GLY A 505 -0.97 8.38 4.02
CA GLY A 505 -0.63 8.37 2.59
C GLY A 505 -0.01 9.64 2.03
N TYR A 506 -0.17 10.79 2.71
CA TYR A 506 0.30 12.11 2.24
C TYR A 506 0.79 12.96 3.40
N GLU A 507 1.89 13.69 3.19
CA GLU A 507 2.51 14.47 4.27
C GLU A 507 1.95 15.89 4.26
N LYS A 508 1.04 16.18 5.21
CA LYS A 508 0.43 17.51 5.39
C LYS A 508 -0.22 18.01 4.09
N LEU A 509 -1.01 17.14 3.46
CA LEU A 509 -1.70 17.38 2.17
C LEU A 509 -2.53 18.67 2.20
N ASP A 510 -3.22 18.88 3.32
CA ASP A 510 -3.91 20.11 3.69
C ASP A 510 -3.00 21.34 3.65
N VAL A 511 -1.87 21.33 4.37
CA VAL A 511 -0.92 22.45 4.39
C VAL A 511 -0.29 22.70 3.01
N LYS A 512 0.00 21.63 2.25
CA LYS A 512 0.54 21.74 0.88
C LYS A 512 -0.47 22.33 -0.10
N LEU A 513 -1.75 21.92 -0.05
CA LEU A 513 -2.81 22.46 -0.89
C LEU A 513 -3.22 23.90 -0.49
N ALA A 514 -3.29 24.21 0.80
CA ALA A 514 -3.58 25.56 1.29
C ALA A 514 -2.51 26.56 0.83
N LYS A 515 -1.23 26.16 0.79
CA LYS A 515 -0.13 26.95 0.21
C LYS A 515 -0.25 27.21 -1.29
N LEU A 516 -1.03 26.40 -2.02
CA LEU A 516 -1.35 26.62 -3.43
C LEU A 516 -2.62 27.47 -3.63
N GLY A 517 -3.29 27.91 -2.56
CA GLY A 517 -4.52 28.72 -2.61
C GLY A 517 -5.82 27.93 -2.42
N ALA A 518 -5.76 26.62 -2.11
CA ALA A 518 -6.95 25.84 -1.80
C ALA A 518 -7.61 26.32 -0.50
N LYS A 519 -8.93 26.58 -0.53
CA LYS A 519 -9.72 26.93 0.66
C LYS A 519 -10.11 25.68 1.42
N LEU A 520 -9.24 25.25 2.33
CA LEU A 520 -9.48 24.12 3.21
C LEU A 520 -9.06 24.44 4.64
N THR A 521 -9.74 23.83 5.60
CA THR A 521 -9.41 23.91 7.03
C THR A 521 -9.49 22.51 7.66
N ARG A 522 -8.49 22.17 8.49
CA ARG A 522 -8.57 21.01 9.38
C ARG A 522 -9.23 21.48 10.68
N LYS A 523 -10.30 20.83 11.10
CA LYS A 523 -11.05 21.17 12.33
C LYS A 523 -11.36 19.93 13.15
N ALA A 524 -11.60 20.13 14.45
CA ALA A 524 -12.19 19.10 15.28
C ALA A 524 -13.62 18.82 14.81
N CYS A 525 -13.91 17.59 14.45
CA CYS A 525 -15.28 17.13 14.26
C CYS A 525 -15.81 16.70 15.62
N LEU A 526 -16.93 17.30 16.05
CA LEU A 526 -17.77 16.61 17.04
C LEU A 526 -18.15 15.24 16.47
N PRO A 527 -18.23 14.17 17.29
CA PRO A 527 -18.86 12.95 16.82
C PRO A 527 -20.27 13.31 16.38
N SER A 528 -20.68 12.90 15.18
CA SER A 528 -22.07 13.00 14.77
C SER A 528 -22.93 12.29 15.82
N GLU A 529 -23.81 13.04 16.50
CA GLU A 529 -24.72 12.47 17.49
C GLU A 529 -25.72 11.57 16.75
N LEU A 530 -25.37 10.29 16.66
CA LEU A 530 -26.19 9.14 16.30
C LEU A 530 -27.36 9.48 15.36
N THR A 531 -27.05 9.72 14.08
CA THR A 531 -28.02 9.51 13.00
C THR A 531 -28.27 8.01 12.85
N LEU A 532 -29.12 7.48 13.74
CA LEU A 532 -29.78 6.18 13.71
C LEU A 532 -31.24 6.36 13.30
#